data_AF-A0A535KIQ2-F1
#
_entry.id   AF-A0A535KIQ2-F1
#
_cell.length_a   1.000
_cell.length_b   1.000
_cell.length_c   1.000
_cell.angle_alpha   90.00
_cell.angle_beta   90.00
_cell.angle_gamma   90.00
#
_symmetry.space_group_name_H-M   'P 1'
#
loop_
_entity.id
_entity.type
_entity.pdbx_description
1 polymer ?
#
loop_
_entity_poly.entity_id
_entity_poly.type
_entity_poly.pdbx_seq_one_letter_code
_entity_poly.pdbx_strand_id
1 'polypeptide(L)'
;MRIAVVSSPVTPLRPAQVGGAQAFVCDLATGLAGRGHDVVLYCAEGSEVDGVRLATVPAPRDARAALVMPGGGEPLPAPGVEAALSAMFESIAAAGFDVVSQHAFDAPAFRLARNLPVVHTLHLPPIVEARRRRRGGARPAQRGQAGSRAEHFGGSGGTRGRPHLTGKRNRARDRSRDAGGPAGECGRRALRSGLCGRPQRGGSAGLTASK
;
A
#
# COMPACT_ATOMS: atom_id res chain seq x y z
N MET A 1 -14.60 -12.10 1.48
CA MET A 1 -13.59 -12.69 0.59
C MET A 1 -12.26 -12.67 1.30
N ARG A 2 -11.44 -13.69 1.06
CA ARG A 2 -10.05 -13.81 1.49
C ARG A 2 -9.17 -13.32 0.36
N ILE A 3 -8.40 -12.25 0.58
CA ILE A 3 -7.63 -11.55 -0.44
C ILE A 3 -6.14 -11.54 -0.06
N ALA A 4 -5.30 -12.08 -0.94
CA ALA A 4 -3.85 -11.88 -0.83
C ALA A 4 -3.46 -10.64 -1.63
N VAL A 5 -2.85 -9.64 -0.98
CA VAL A 5 -2.25 -8.49 -1.66
C VAL A 5 -0.74 -8.70 -1.68
N VAL A 6 -0.10 -8.61 -2.85
CA VAL A 6 1.34 -8.88 -3.01
C VAL A 6 2.06 -7.61 -3.41
N SER A 7 2.91 -7.10 -2.52
CA SER A 7 3.88 -6.04 -2.80
C SER A 7 5.20 -6.61 -3.32
N SER A 8 6.03 -5.76 -3.93
CA SER A 8 7.41 -6.16 -4.25
C SER A 8 8.26 -6.24 -2.97
N PRO A 9 9.13 -7.26 -2.82
CA PRO A 9 10.02 -7.36 -1.66
C PRO A 9 11.21 -6.39 -1.73
N VAL A 10 11.35 -5.60 -2.80
CA VAL A 10 12.51 -4.72 -3.00
C VAL A 10 12.56 -3.52 -2.05
N THR A 11 11.41 -3.11 -1.50
CA THR A 11 11.32 -1.96 -0.60
C THR A 11 10.24 -2.21 0.44
N PRO A 12 10.58 -2.19 1.73
CA PRO A 12 9.60 -2.26 2.82
C PRO A 12 8.56 -1.12 2.75
N LEU A 13 7.33 -1.42 3.14
CA LEU A 13 6.23 -0.46 3.19
C LEU A 13 6.32 0.39 4.46
N ARG A 14 5.96 1.67 4.36
CA ARG A 14 5.93 2.65 5.46
C ARG A 14 4.53 3.26 5.64
N PRO A 15 4.19 3.78 6.83
CA PRO A 15 2.94 4.51 7.03
C PRO A 15 2.82 5.73 6.10
N ALA A 16 3.95 6.40 5.83
CA ALA A 16 4.06 7.49 4.85
C ALA A 16 4.97 7.07 3.69
N GLN A 17 4.37 6.84 2.52
CA GLN A 17 5.09 6.35 1.34
C GLN A 17 5.63 7.50 0.50
N VAL A 18 6.88 7.36 0.03
CA VAL A 18 7.47 8.28 -0.95
C VAL A 18 7.03 7.91 -2.38
N GLY A 19 6.83 6.62 -2.65
CA GLY A 19 6.47 6.11 -3.97
C GLY A 19 4.97 5.85 -4.12
N GLY A 20 4.41 6.25 -5.27
CA GLY A 20 2.98 6.11 -5.54
C GLY A 20 2.49 4.66 -5.66
N ALA A 21 3.35 3.73 -6.08
CA ALA A 21 3.02 2.31 -6.12
C ALA A 21 2.82 1.74 -4.70
N GLN A 22 3.72 2.09 -3.79
CA GLN A 22 3.66 1.69 -2.40
C GLN A 22 2.46 2.32 -1.69
N ALA A 23 2.20 3.62 -1.95
CA ALA A 23 1.01 4.32 -1.43
C ALA A 23 -0.27 3.59 -1.85
N PHE A 24 -0.40 3.29 -3.14
CA PHE A 24 -1.55 2.57 -3.67
C PHE A 24 -1.77 1.20 -3.02
N VAL A 25 -0.70 0.42 -2.82
CA VAL A 25 -0.81 -0.91 -2.19
C VAL A 25 -1.29 -0.80 -0.73
N CYS A 26 -0.75 0.15 0.03
CA CYS A 26 -1.18 0.41 1.41
C CYS A 26 -2.65 0.85 1.47
N ASP A 27 -3.04 1.80 0.62
CA ASP A 27 -4.42 2.33 0.58
C ASP A 27 -5.41 1.24 0.16
N LEU A 28 -5.05 0.42 -0.84
CA LEU A 28 -5.88 -0.69 -1.30
C LEU A 28 -6.07 -1.73 -0.19
N ALA A 29 -4.97 -2.18 0.43
CA ALA A 29 -5.04 -3.21 1.47
C ALA A 29 -5.87 -2.74 2.67
N THR A 30 -5.61 -1.51 3.15
CA THR A 30 -6.35 -0.90 4.25
C THR A 30 -7.82 -0.70 3.89
N GLY A 31 -8.09 -0.20 2.68
CA GLY A 31 -9.45 0.02 2.20
C GLY A 31 -10.26 -1.27 2.00
N LEU A 32 -9.62 -2.38 1.64
CA LEU A 32 -10.26 -3.69 1.54
C LEU A 32 -10.54 -4.28 2.93
N ALA A 33 -9.56 -4.20 3.84
CA ALA A 33 -9.72 -4.66 5.22
C ALA A 33 -10.84 -3.88 5.94
N GLY A 34 -10.85 -2.56 5.81
CA GLY A 34 -11.90 -1.70 6.38
C GLY A 34 -13.31 -1.94 5.83
N ARG A 35 -13.44 -2.61 4.68
CA ARG A 35 -14.72 -3.08 4.12
C ARG A 35 -15.13 -4.48 4.59
N GLY A 36 -14.37 -5.09 5.51
CA GLY A 36 -14.64 -6.40 6.09
C GLY A 36 -14.13 -7.58 5.26
N HIS A 37 -13.20 -7.36 4.32
CA HIS A 37 -12.49 -8.47 3.66
C HIS A 37 -11.37 -9.02 4.56
N ASP A 38 -11.10 -10.33 4.48
CA ASP A 38 -9.96 -10.96 5.14
C ASP A 38 -8.72 -10.76 4.27
N VAL A 39 -7.92 -9.74 4.60
CA VAL A 39 -6.78 -9.30 3.78
C VAL A 39 -5.48 -9.70 4.43
N VAL A 40 -4.60 -10.34 3.65
CA VAL A 40 -3.19 -10.56 4.01
C VAL A 40 -2.30 -9.86 3.00
N LEU A 41 -1.43 -8.97 3.49
CA LEU A 41 -0.47 -8.24 2.69
C LEU A 41 0.91 -8.90 2.77
N TYR A 42 1.32 -9.51 1.66
CA TYR A 42 2.62 -10.10 1.46
C TYR A 42 3.64 -9.02 1.08
N CYS A 43 4.67 -8.85 1.92
CA CYS A 43 5.61 -7.73 1.81
C CYS A 43 6.99 -8.07 2.39
N ALA A 44 7.97 -7.17 2.23
CA ALA A 44 9.27 -7.32 2.86
C ALA A 44 9.18 -7.08 4.38
N GLU A 45 10.05 -7.74 5.14
CA GLU A 45 10.25 -7.50 6.56
C GLU A 45 10.55 -6.02 6.86
N GLY A 46 10.11 -5.56 8.03
CA GLY A 46 10.16 -4.15 8.40
C GLY A 46 9.12 -3.29 7.68
N SER A 47 8.12 -3.90 7.02
CA SER A 47 6.96 -3.19 6.49
C SER A 47 5.97 -2.84 7.61
N GLU A 48 5.33 -1.69 7.50
CA GLU A 48 4.35 -1.17 8.46
C GLU A 48 3.12 -0.67 7.71
N VAL A 49 1.95 -1.28 7.99
CA VAL A 49 0.64 -0.89 7.45
C VAL A 49 -0.43 -1.14 8.50
N ASP A 50 -1.05 -0.07 8.99
CA ASP A 50 -2.03 -0.15 10.07
C ASP A 50 -3.32 -0.85 9.64
N GLY A 51 -3.87 -1.68 10.54
CA GLY A 51 -5.17 -2.35 10.32
C GLY A 51 -5.15 -3.47 9.28
N VAL A 52 -3.98 -3.90 8.81
CA VAL A 52 -3.82 -4.96 7.81
C VAL A 52 -2.92 -6.07 8.37
N ARG A 53 -3.31 -7.34 8.15
CA ARG A 53 -2.45 -8.48 8.50
C ARG A 53 -1.28 -8.57 7.52
N LEU A 54 -0.05 -8.60 8.04
CA LEU A 54 1.16 -8.72 7.24
C LEU A 54 1.69 -10.15 7.23
N ALA A 55 2.12 -10.62 6.06
CA ALA A 55 2.95 -11.81 5.89
C ALA A 55 4.28 -11.38 5.28
N THR A 56 5.35 -11.44 6.07
CA THR A 56 6.64 -10.86 5.69
C THR A 56 7.65 -11.91 5.25
N VAL A 57 8.49 -11.55 4.29
CA VAL A 57 9.72 -12.28 3.96
C VAL A 57 10.95 -11.39 4.18
N PRO A 58 12.13 -11.96 4.47
CA PRO A 58 13.34 -11.17 4.64
C PRO A 58 13.60 -10.26 3.42
N ALA A 59 14.03 -9.02 3.68
CA ALA A 59 14.40 -8.09 2.61
C ALA A 59 15.59 -8.64 1.81
N PRO A 60 15.47 -8.86 0.49
CA PRO A 60 16.57 -9.40 -0.31
C PRO A 60 17.80 -8.49 -0.32
N ARG A 61 18.99 -9.05 -0.11
CA ARG A 61 20.26 -8.29 -0.15
C ARG A 61 20.54 -7.68 -1.53
N ASP A 62 20.03 -8.31 -2.58
CA ASP A 62 20.14 -7.90 -3.98
C ASP A 62 18.92 -7.10 -4.47
N ALA A 63 18.04 -6.64 -3.58
CA ALA A 63 16.85 -5.86 -3.93
C ALA A 63 17.14 -4.67 -4.85
N ARG A 64 18.29 -4.00 -4.64
CA ARG A 64 18.71 -2.85 -5.46
C ARG A 64 18.93 -3.22 -6.93
N ALA A 65 19.37 -4.44 -7.23
CA ALA A 65 19.61 -4.92 -8.59
C ALA A 65 18.31 -5.15 -9.39
N ALA A 66 17.20 -5.40 -8.69
CA ALA A 66 15.88 -5.62 -9.28
C ALA A 66 15.07 -4.33 -9.52
N LEU A 67 15.55 -3.17 -9.03
CA LEU A 67 14.84 -1.91 -9.17
C LEU A 67 14.70 -1.51 -10.63
N VAL A 68 13.45 -1.26 -11.05
CA VAL A 68 13.15 -0.72 -12.38
C VAL A 68 13.01 0.78 -12.30
N MET A 69 13.87 1.50 -13.01
CA MET A 69 13.80 2.95 -13.14
C MET A 69 13.28 3.37 -14.52
N PRO A 70 12.41 4.38 -14.63
CA PRO A 70 12.04 4.96 -15.92
C PRO A 70 13.27 5.39 -16.72
N GLY A 71 13.38 4.93 -17.97
CA GLY A 71 14.56 5.19 -18.82
C GLY A 71 15.82 4.40 -18.46
N GLY A 72 15.76 3.52 -17.45
CA GLY A 72 16.83 2.61 -17.10
C GLY A 72 16.91 1.39 -18.03
N GLY A 73 18.04 0.69 -17.99
CA GLY A 73 18.24 -0.58 -18.68
C GLY A 73 17.46 -1.75 -18.06
N GLU A 74 17.57 -2.92 -18.67
CA GLU A 74 17.00 -4.15 -18.12
C GLU A 74 17.58 -4.41 -16.71
N PRO A 75 16.74 -4.70 -15.70
CA PRO A 75 17.23 -5.04 -14.36
C PRO A 75 18.15 -6.26 -14.39
N LEU A 76 19.17 -6.26 -13.55
CA LEU A 76 20.04 -7.42 -13.39
C LEU A 76 19.28 -8.56 -12.70
N PRO A 77 19.67 -9.83 -12.93
CA PRO A 77 19.14 -10.95 -12.15
C PRO A 77 19.33 -10.72 -10.66
N ALA A 78 18.25 -10.93 -9.89
CA ALA A 78 18.24 -10.80 -8.44
C ALA A 78 17.67 -12.09 -7.80
N PRO A 79 18.50 -13.13 -7.61
CA PRO A 79 18.08 -14.41 -7.05
C PRO A 79 17.41 -14.30 -5.67
N GLY A 80 17.83 -13.36 -4.83
CA GLY A 80 17.21 -13.11 -3.53
C GLY A 80 15.78 -12.58 -3.64
N VAL A 81 15.52 -11.70 -4.61
CA VAL A 81 14.18 -11.22 -4.95
C VAL A 81 13.31 -12.37 -5.46
N GLU A 82 13.87 -13.24 -6.30
CA GLU A 82 13.16 -14.44 -6.79
C GLU A 82 12.83 -15.43 -5.64
N ALA A 83 13.76 -15.67 -4.73
CA ALA A 83 13.54 -16.53 -3.57
C ALA A 83 12.45 -15.96 -2.64
N ALA A 84 12.50 -14.66 -2.36
CA ALA A 84 11.50 -13.96 -1.57
C ALA A 84 10.10 -14.06 -2.20
N LEU A 85 9.98 -13.82 -3.52
CA LEU A 85 8.72 -13.97 -4.24
C LEU A 85 8.24 -15.42 -4.24
N SER A 86 9.13 -16.39 -4.43
CA SER A 86 8.78 -17.82 -4.39
C SER A 86 8.16 -18.20 -3.04
N ALA A 87 8.80 -17.80 -1.93
CA ALA A 87 8.27 -18.03 -0.59
C ALA A 87 6.89 -17.38 -0.36
N MET A 88 6.69 -16.15 -0.83
CA MET A 88 5.37 -15.51 -0.77
C MET A 88 4.30 -16.31 -1.54
N PHE A 89 4.59 -16.67 -2.79
CA PHE A 89 3.62 -17.36 -3.66
C PHE A 89 3.34 -18.80 -3.24
N GLU A 90 4.31 -19.51 -2.67
CA GLU A 90 4.09 -20.82 -2.06
C GLU A 90 3.12 -20.73 -0.87
N SER A 91 3.32 -19.74 0.01
CA SER A 91 2.39 -19.47 1.12
C SER A 91 0.99 -19.11 0.62
N ILE A 92 0.88 -18.28 -0.42
CA ILE A 92 -0.41 -17.89 -1.01
C ILE A 92 -1.14 -19.11 -1.58
N ALA A 93 -0.42 -19.98 -2.31
CA ALA A 93 -1.00 -21.19 -2.89
C ALA A 93 -1.51 -22.14 -1.81
N ALA A 94 -0.76 -22.30 -0.71
CA ALA A 94 -1.16 -23.14 0.42
C ALA A 94 -2.37 -22.57 1.20
N ALA A 95 -2.51 -21.25 1.27
CA ALA A 95 -3.54 -20.59 2.08
C ALA A 95 -4.95 -20.57 1.45
N GLY A 96 -5.06 -20.79 0.12
CA GLY A 96 -6.34 -20.88 -0.59
C GLY A 96 -7.16 -19.58 -0.58
N PHE A 97 -6.58 -18.47 -1.02
CA PHE A 97 -7.27 -17.18 -1.15
C PHE A 97 -8.26 -17.17 -2.32
N ASP A 98 -9.33 -16.39 -2.21
CA ASP A 98 -10.34 -16.22 -3.28
C ASP A 98 -9.76 -15.46 -4.48
N VAL A 99 -8.88 -14.47 -4.22
CA VAL A 99 -8.23 -13.65 -5.23
C VAL A 99 -6.88 -13.14 -4.74
N VAL A 100 -5.94 -13.00 -5.67
CA VAL A 100 -4.62 -12.41 -5.45
C VAL A 100 -4.54 -11.06 -6.18
N SER A 101 -4.35 -9.97 -5.44
CA SER A 101 -4.04 -8.65 -6.00
C SER A 101 -2.54 -8.45 -6.07
N GLN A 102 -1.96 -8.60 -7.26
CA GLN A 102 -0.53 -8.67 -7.47
C GLN A 102 0.02 -7.34 -8.00
N HIS A 103 0.96 -6.74 -7.27
CA HIS A 103 1.53 -5.42 -7.56
C HIS A 103 3.05 -5.43 -7.76
N ALA A 104 3.73 -6.52 -7.42
CA ALA A 104 5.18 -6.64 -7.63
C ALA A 104 5.49 -6.59 -9.13
N PHE A 105 6.17 -5.52 -9.58
CA PHE A 105 6.67 -5.42 -10.93
C PHE A 105 8.00 -6.19 -10.96
N ASP A 106 7.91 -7.52 -10.96
CA ASP A 106 9.02 -8.47 -10.93
C ASP A 106 8.69 -9.65 -11.85
N ALA A 107 9.61 -10.03 -12.74
CA ALA A 107 9.35 -11.10 -13.71
C ALA A 107 8.95 -12.43 -13.04
N PRO A 108 9.60 -12.87 -11.93
CA PRO A 108 9.17 -14.08 -11.22
C PRO A 108 7.73 -14.01 -10.70
N ALA A 109 7.28 -12.85 -10.18
CA ALA A 109 5.93 -12.72 -9.62
C ALA A 109 4.84 -13.00 -10.67
N PHE A 110 5.08 -12.61 -11.93
CA PHE A 110 4.18 -12.91 -13.03
C PHE A 110 4.13 -14.39 -13.40
N ARG A 111 5.25 -15.10 -13.27
CA ARG A 111 5.36 -16.54 -13.54
C ARG A 111 4.72 -17.35 -12.42
N LEU A 112 5.00 -17.00 -11.17
CA LEU A 112 4.52 -17.70 -9.98
C LEU A 112 3.00 -17.58 -9.82
N ALA A 113 2.41 -16.45 -10.22
CA ALA A 113 0.98 -16.23 -10.13
C ALA A 113 0.13 -16.96 -11.20
N ARG A 114 0.73 -17.67 -12.16
CA ARG A 114 0.04 -18.15 -13.38
C ARG A 114 -1.20 -19.01 -13.13
N ASN A 115 -1.21 -19.79 -12.05
CA ASN A 115 -2.29 -20.73 -11.74
C ASN A 115 -3.18 -20.25 -10.59
N LEU A 116 -3.02 -19.00 -10.14
CA LEU A 116 -3.80 -18.41 -9.06
C LEU A 116 -4.91 -17.51 -9.63
N PRO A 117 -6.01 -17.26 -8.89
CA PRO A 117 -7.02 -16.29 -9.25
C PRO A 117 -6.47 -14.86 -9.10
N VAL A 118 -5.64 -14.41 -10.06
CA VAL A 118 -4.82 -13.21 -9.91
C VAL A 118 -5.31 -12.01 -10.73
N VAL A 119 -5.34 -10.85 -10.10
CA VAL A 119 -5.48 -9.53 -10.73
C VAL A 119 -4.12 -8.83 -10.66
N HIS A 120 -3.60 -8.41 -11.81
CA HIS A 120 -2.32 -7.71 -11.87
C HIS A 120 -2.54 -6.21 -12.06
N THR A 121 -1.91 -5.42 -11.20
CA THR A 121 -1.84 -3.96 -11.35
C THR A 121 -0.42 -3.56 -11.71
N LEU A 122 -0.25 -2.98 -12.89
CA LEU A 122 1.06 -2.51 -13.36
C LEU A 122 1.22 -1.03 -13.02
N HIS A 123 2.19 -0.74 -12.14
CA HIS A 123 2.52 0.62 -11.68
C HIS A 123 3.50 1.36 -12.59
N LEU A 124 4.17 0.63 -13.48
CA LEU A 124 4.99 1.18 -14.56
C LEU A 124 4.40 0.74 -15.90
N PRO A 125 4.54 1.55 -16.96
CA PRO A 125 4.30 1.06 -18.31
C PRO A 125 5.20 -0.16 -18.57
N PRO A 126 4.85 -1.06 -19.49
CA PRO A 126 5.68 -2.22 -19.83
C PRO A 126 6.92 -1.76 -20.62
N ILE A 127 7.80 -1.00 -19.97
CA ILE A 127 9.05 -0.44 -20.50
C ILE A 127 10.15 -1.50 -20.60
N VAL A 128 9.95 -2.65 -19.94
CA VAL A 128 10.84 -3.80 -19.91
C VAL A 128 10.30 -4.89 -20.84
N GLU A 129 11.06 -5.24 -21.88
CA GLU A 129 10.70 -6.21 -22.94
C GLU A 129 10.26 -7.56 -22.37
N ALA A 130 10.98 -8.09 -21.37
CA ALA A 130 10.66 -9.35 -20.70
C ALA A 130 9.26 -9.36 -20.05
N ARG A 131 8.69 -8.19 -19.78
CA ARG A 131 7.38 -8.01 -19.13
C ARG A 131 6.26 -7.67 -20.11
N ARG A 132 6.55 -7.58 -21.41
CA ARG A 132 5.57 -7.41 -22.50
C ARG A 132 4.90 -8.73 -22.90
N ARG A 133 5.55 -9.88 -22.68
CA ARG A 133 5.07 -11.20 -23.11
C ARG A 133 4.05 -11.79 -22.12
N ARG A 134 2.84 -11.21 -22.11
CA ARG A 134 1.64 -11.76 -21.44
C ARG A 134 0.43 -11.85 -22.38
N ARG A 135 0.67 -12.27 -23.63
CA ARG A 135 -0.40 -12.63 -24.57
C ARG A 135 -0.40 -14.15 -24.74
N GLY A 136 -1.33 -14.81 -24.05
CA GLY A 136 -1.63 -16.22 -24.25
C GLY A 136 -1.73 -16.99 -22.95
N GLY A 137 -2.94 -17.10 -22.39
CA GLY A 137 -3.24 -18.16 -21.42
C GLY A 137 -4.22 -17.86 -20.30
N ALA A 138 -4.52 -16.60 -19.97
CA ALA A 138 -5.44 -16.30 -18.86
C ALA A 138 -6.90 -16.16 -19.35
N ARG A 139 -7.82 -16.92 -18.74
CA ARG A 139 -9.27 -16.59 -18.69
C ARG A 139 -9.42 -15.13 -18.20
N PRO A 140 -10.45 -14.38 -18.63
CA PRO A 140 -10.47 -12.92 -18.54
C PRO A 140 -10.51 -12.43 -17.09
N ALA A 141 -9.34 -12.26 -16.48
CA ALA A 141 -9.14 -11.48 -15.27
C ALA A 141 -8.72 -10.06 -15.66
N GLN A 142 -9.47 -9.09 -15.17
CA GLN A 142 -9.45 -7.72 -15.65
C GLN A 142 -8.12 -7.00 -15.36
N ARG A 143 -7.56 -6.36 -16.38
CA ARG A 143 -6.32 -5.58 -16.32
C ARG A 143 -6.62 -4.18 -15.79
N GLY A 144 -6.05 -3.82 -14.64
CA GLY A 144 -6.02 -2.45 -14.13
C GLY A 144 -4.63 -1.83 -14.33
N GLN A 145 -4.54 -0.65 -14.94
CA GLN A 145 -3.31 0.15 -14.98
C GLN A 145 -3.51 1.34 -14.04
N ALA A 146 -2.72 1.41 -12.97
CA ALA A 146 -2.70 2.55 -12.06
C ALA A 146 -1.41 3.34 -12.35
N GLY A 147 -1.54 4.55 -12.90
CA GLY A 147 -0.43 5.48 -13.08
C GLY A 147 -0.56 6.63 -12.09
N SER A 148 0.41 6.81 -11.22
CA SER A 148 0.56 8.07 -10.47
C SER A 148 1.42 9.03 -11.28
N ARG A 149 0.95 10.27 -11.45
CA ARG A 149 1.68 11.33 -12.13
C ARG A 149 2.74 11.83 -11.14
N ALA A 150 3.97 11.32 -11.22
CA ALA A 150 5.08 11.90 -10.48
C ALA A 150 5.48 13.21 -11.18
N GLU A 151 4.91 14.33 -10.72
CA GLU A 151 5.34 15.65 -11.19
C GLU A 151 6.71 15.97 -10.58
N HIS A 152 7.69 16.11 -11.47
CA HIS A 152 9.04 16.56 -11.18
C HIS A 152 8.98 18.01 -10.68
N PHE A 153 9.27 18.25 -9.40
CA PHE A 153 9.59 19.59 -8.90
C PHE A 153 11.11 19.76 -8.95
N GLY A 154 11.60 20.32 -10.04
CA GLY A 154 13.00 20.64 -10.26
C GLY A 154 13.11 21.76 -11.30
N GLY A 155 13.07 23.00 -10.85
CA GLY A 155 13.15 24.17 -11.72
C GLY A 155 13.19 25.47 -10.90
N SER A 156 14.37 25.82 -10.41
CA SER A 156 14.67 27.14 -9.88
C SER A 156 14.73 28.17 -11.02
N GLY A 157 13.92 29.23 -10.90
CA GLY A 157 14.16 30.53 -11.53
C GLY A 157 13.42 30.78 -12.85
N GLY A 158 12.40 31.64 -12.81
CA GLY A 158 11.81 32.23 -14.03
C GLY A 158 10.40 32.76 -13.82
N THR A 159 10.26 34.08 -13.87
CA THR A 159 9.08 34.87 -13.52
C THR A 159 7.82 34.68 -14.39
N ARG A 160 6.66 34.75 -13.72
CA ARG A 160 5.33 35.23 -14.18
C ARG A 160 4.70 34.57 -15.41
N GLY A 161 3.72 33.72 -15.14
CA GLY A 161 2.59 33.43 -16.03
C GLY A 161 1.54 32.61 -15.29
N ARG A 162 0.36 33.19 -14.99
CA ARG A 162 -0.78 32.45 -14.44
C ARG A 162 -1.42 31.64 -15.57
N PRO A 163 -1.74 30.35 -15.39
CA PRO A 163 -2.79 29.71 -16.18
C PRO A 163 -4.01 29.36 -15.32
N HIS A 164 -5.15 29.55 -15.96
CA HIS A 164 -6.52 29.29 -15.53
C HIS A 164 -6.73 27.91 -14.90
N LEU A 165 -7.37 27.89 -13.73
CA LEU A 165 -8.01 26.71 -13.14
C LEU A 165 -9.27 26.35 -13.94
N THR A 166 -9.25 25.26 -14.70
CA THR A 166 -10.47 24.60 -15.17
C THR A 166 -10.69 23.29 -14.40
N GLY A 167 -11.39 23.40 -13.27
CA GLY A 167 -11.84 22.24 -12.51
C GLY A 167 -12.97 21.49 -13.22
N LYS A 168 -12.76 20.22 -13.56
CA LYS A 168 -13.85 19.30 -13.92
C LYS A 168 -14.44 18.74 -12.63
N ARG A 169 -15.63 19.23 -12.26
CA ARG A 169 -16.45 18.73 -11.16
C ARG A 169 -16.97 17.33 -11.52
N ASN A 170 -16.70 16.33 -10.69
CA ASN A 170 -17.36 15.04 -10.77
C ASN A 170 -18.73 15.15 -10.07
N ARG A 171 -19.81 15.08 -10.84
CA ARG A 171 -21.17 14.90 -10.32
C ARG A 171 -21.37 13.42 -9.99
N ALA A 172 -21.39 13.09 -8.70
CA ALA A 172 -22.04 11.88 -8.20
C ALA A 172 -23.14 12.30 -7.23
N ARG A 173 -24.30 11.65 -7.40
CA ARG A 173 -25.63 12.08 -6.99
C ARG A 173 -25.81 12.10 -5.47
N ASP A 174 -26.39 13.22 -5.04
CA ASP A 174 -27.16 13.39 -3.82
C ASP A 174 -28.48 12.59 -3.91
N ARG A 175 -28.72 11.69 -2.94
CA ARG A 175 -30.04 11.23 -2.50
C ARG A 175 -29.92 10.58 -1.12
N SER A 176 -30.32 11.29 -0.07
CA SER A 176 -31.40 10.89 0.85
C SER A 176 -31.43 11.88 2.04
N ARG A 177 -32.48 12.70 2.07
CA ARG A 177 -33.56 12.64 3.07
C ARG A 177 -33.15 13.25 4.42
N ASP A 178 -33.51 14.51 4.61
CA ASP A 178 -33.83 15.02 5.94
C ASP A 178 -35.26 15.56 5.96
N ALA A 179 -35.99 15.02 6.94
CA ALA A 179 -37.35 15.37 7.29
C ALA A 179 -37.34 16.56 8.28
N GLY A 180 -38.38 17.39 8.19
CA GLY A 180 -39.01 18.19 9.26
C GLY A 180 -38.15 18.90 10.31
N GLY A 181 -38.15 20.24 10.30
CA GLY A 181 -37.68 21.09 11.42
C GLY A 181 -38.68 21.15 12.60
N PRO A 182 -38.75 22.24 13.40
CA PRO A 182 -37.76 23.29 13.68
C PRO A 182 -37.60 23.63 15.19
N ALA A 183 -36.61 24.50 15.46
CA ALA A 183 -36.50 25.50 16.56
C ALA A 183 -36.50 25.10 18.05
N GLY A 184 -35.51 25.63 18.78
CA GLY A 184 -35.48 25.67 20.25
C GLY A 184 -34.19 26.27 20.80
N GLU A 185 -34.14 27.61 20.94
CA GLU A 185 -33.17 28.32 21.78
C GLU A 185 -33.37 27.99 23.28
N CYS A 186 -32.28 27.84 24.04
CA CYS A 186 -32.07 28.27 25.44
C CYS A 186 -30.73 27.62 25.88
N GLY A 187 -29.66 28.31 26.29
CA GLY A 187 -29.55 29.28 27.36
C GLY A 187 -28.08 29.30 27.84
N ARG A 188 -27.64 30.45 28.34
CA ARG A 188 -26.26 30.76 28.75
C ARG A 188 -25.90 30.20 30.13
N ARG A 189 -24.59 30.30 30.44
CA ARG A 189 -23.87 30.21 31.74
C ARG A 189 -23.53 28.81 32.25
N ALA A 190 -22.47 28.56 33.01
CA ALA A 190 -21.18 29.20 33.31
C ALA A 190 -20.54 28.34 34.42
N LEU A 191 -19.20 28.18 34.35
CA LEU A 191 -18.27 28.07 35.49
C LEU A 191 -18.21 26.79 36.37
N ARG A 192 -16.94 26.45 36.68
CA ARG A 192 -16.39 25.60 37.76
C ARG A 192 -16.51 24.08 37.49
N SER A 193 -15.51 23.24 37.74
CA SER A 193 -14.27 23.33 38.53
C SER A 193 -13.49 22.01 38.42
N GLY A 194 -12.15 22.08 38.48
CA GLY A 194 -11.28 21.02 39.06
C GLY A 194 -11.11 19.73 38.24
N LEU A 195 -9.98 19.01 38.26
CA LEU A 195 -8.77 19.08 39.05
C LEU A 195 -7.66 18.36 38.25
N CYS A 196 -6.48 18.96 38.27
CA CYS A 196 -5.23 18.41 37.81
C CYS A 196 -4.75 17.34 38.81
N GLY A 197 -4.55 16.10 38.35
CA GLY A 197 -3.94 15.02 39.12
C GLY A 197 -2.67 14.52 38.45
N ARG A 198 -1.51 14.91 38.98
CA ARG A 198 -0.18 14.36 38.66
C ARG A 198 0.25 13.38 39.78
N PRO A 199 1.28 12.54 39.55
CA PRO A 199 1.34 11.16 40.00
C PRO A 199 1.95 10.97 41.39
N GLN A 200 1.60 9.84 42.03
CA GLN A 200 2.22 9.37 43.26
C GLN A 200 3.58 8.68 42.99
N ARG A 201 4.55 9.02 43.84
CA ARG A 201 5.83 8.32 44.04
C ARG A 201 5.72 7.43 45.28
N GLY A 202 6.34 6.25 45.23
CA GLY A 202 6.80 5.42 46.35
C GLY A 202 7.54 4.22 45.71
N GLY A 203 8.86 4.06 45.85
CA GLY A 203 9.58 3.55 47.03
C GLY A 203 9.52 2.00 47.00
N SER A 204 10.56 1.17 47.11
CA SER A 204 11.99 1.25 47.45
C SER A 204 12.58 -0.18 47.34
N ALA A 205 13.92 -0.32 47.34
CA ALA A 205 14.73 -1.54 47.51
C ALA A 205 14.80 -2.51 46.30
N GLY A 206 15.92 -3.12 45.92
CA GLY A 206 17.27 -3.23 46.48
C GLY A 206 17.84 -4.62 46.15
N LEU A 207 19.15 -4.71 45.84
CA LEU A 207 20.01 -5.91 45.69
C LEU A 207 19.75 -6.78 44.42
N THR A 208 20.73 -7.33 43.69
CA THR A 208 22.20 -7.52 43.84
C THR A 208 22.80 -7.89 42.48
N ALA A 209 24.08 -7.58 42.29
CA ALA A 209 24.90 -7.97 41.14
C ALA A 209 25.64 -9.31 41.35
N SER A 210 26.13 -9.86 40.23
CA SER A 210 27.23 -10.82 40.05
C SER A 210 26.96 -12.31 40.32
N LYS A 211 26.87 -13.11 39.24
CA LYS A 211 28.01 -13.84 38.68
C LYS A 211 27.68 -14.37 37.28
#